data_AF-A0A061QVZ1-F1
#
_entry.id   AF-A0A061QVZ1-F1
#
_cell.length_a   1.000
_cell.length_b   1.000
_cell.length_c   1.000
_cell.angle_alpha   90.00
_cell.angle_beta   90.00
_cell.angle_gamma   90.00
#
_symmetry.space_group_name_H-M   'P 1'
#
loop_
_entity.id
_entity.type
_entity.pdbx_description
1 polymer ?
#
loop_
_entity_poly.entity_id
_entity_poly.type
_entity_poly.pdbx_seq_one_letter_code
_entity_poly.pdbx_strand_id
1 'polypeptide(L)'
;GDQMDLVFQDMDLVPLLLQENYLNHRPRIAGDETQRLMCIAKAADAFSSGDIVNTRVRRYQNWALMPFATALGSVMPAAYVRGQREPFNLYPGEPNFPRFTAWLGNNSTANKQKRVLGELHTLMVAGGGCTADRASVRQSYLPALRRVLTLPLKSFGQDAIEGVIQTMHQYCISREELDNLLDITKFKSKAEWAEDPMKDIPTATKSAFTRSFNKSGMRARTNLMVEDQAFAKGKRKRAAPEATELVEGDPEFGEEKVKLEADEKEEEIDPAALKEQLRRRQGMSFEEREPAGKGKGKGKAKAAPGKAGTAKGRSKGRGK
;
A
#
# COMPACT_ATOMS: atom_id res chain seq x y z
N GLY A 1 -19.20 -27.43 -18.86
CA GLY A 1 -18.05 -27.95 -18.10
C GLY A 1 -16.87 -27.06 -18.36
N ASP A 2 -16.40 -27.07 -19.60
CA ASP A 2 -15.06 -26.63 -19.99
C ASP A 2 -14.66 -25.21 -19.55
N GLN A 3 -15.59 -24.24 -19.59
CA GLN A 3 -15.31 -22.87 -19.14
C GLN A 3 -15.21 -22.74 -17.61
N MET A 4 -15.99 -23.53 -16.88
CA MET A 4 -15.90 -23.55 -15.42
C MET A 4 -14.62 -24.24 -15.00
N ASP A 5 -14.21 -25.30 -15.68
CA ASP A 5 -12.97 -26.04 -15.39
C ASP A 5 -11.74 -25.13 -15.46
N LEU A 6 -11.70 -24.16 -16.38
CA LEU A 6 -10.65 -23.14 -16.45
C LEU A 6 -10.60 -22.24 -15.21
N VAL A 7 -11.76 -21.89 -14.63
CA VAL A 7 -11.82 -21.11 -13.39
C VAL A 7 -11.44 -21.96 -12.18
N PHE A 8 -11.80 -23.26 -12.20
CA PHE A 8 -11.44 -24.21 -11.16
C PHE A 8 -9.93 -24.53 -11.10
N GLN A 9 -9.15 -24.17 -12.13
CA GLN A 9 -7.68 -24.25 -12.05
C GLN A 9 -7.12 -23.33 -10.97
N ASP A 10 -7.70 -22.14 -10.80
CA ASP A 10 -7.37 -21.21 -9.72
C ASP A 10 -8.59 -20.32 -9.40
N MET A 11 -9.32 -20.75 -8.38
CA MET A 11 -10.58 -20.12 -7.96
C MET A 11 -10.41 -18.80 -7.24
N ASP A 12 -9.20 -18.51 -6.78
CA ASP A 12 -8.88 -17.28 -6.05
C ASP A 12 -8.42 -16.20 -7.03
N LEU A 13 -7.58 -16.58 -8.00
CA LEU A 13 -6.94 -15.63 -8.90
C LEU A 13 -7.74 -15.37 -10.19
N VAL A 14 -8.37 -16.38 -10.78
CA VAL A 14 -9.07 -16.23 -12.07
C VAL A 14 -10.19 -15.18 -12.02
N PRO A 15 -11.07 -15.15 -10.99
CA PRO A 15 -12.10 -14.11 -10.89
C PRO A 15 -11.51 -12.69 -10.85
N LEU A 16 -10.39 -12.51 -10.14
CA LEU A 16 -9.69 -11.23 -10.02
C LEU A 16 -9.04 -10.80 -11.35
N LEU A 17 -8.46 -11.75 -12.10
CA LEU A 17 -7.91 -11.50 -13.42
C LEU A 17 -9.00 -11.09 -14.42
N LEU A 18 -10.16 -11.73 -14.38
CA LEU A 18 -11.30 -11.37 -15.22
C LEU A 18 -11.80 -9.95 -14.88
N GLN A 19 -11.98 -9.64 -13.59
CA GLN A 19 -12.44 -8.34 -13.14
C GLN A 19 -11.46 -7.20 -13.48
N GLU A 20 -10.14 -7.46 -13.48
CA GLU A 20 -9.15 -6.44 -13.85
C GLU A 20 -9.16 -6.13 -15.36
N ASN A 21 -9.57 -7.10 -16.20
CA ASN A 21 -9.37 -7.06 -17.64
C ASN A 21 -10.66 -7.01 -18.49
N TYR A 22 -11.84 -7.16 -17.90
CA TYR A 22 -13.10 -7.23 -18.67
C TYR A 22 -13.39 -5.96 -19.49
N LEU A 23 -12.95 -4.79 -19.02
CA LEU A 23 -13.09 -3.50 -19.74
C LEU A 23 -12.28 -3.45 -21.04
N ASN A 24 -11.18 -4.21 -21.12
CA ASN A 24 -10.25 -4.19 -22.23
C ASN A 24 -10.66 -5.11 -23.40
N HIS A 25 -11.95 -5.43 -23.50
CA HIS A 25 -12.49 -6.26 -24.57
C HIS A 25 -13.68 -5.57 -25.24
N ARG A 26 -13.79 -5.72 -26.55
CA ARG A 26 -15.00 -5.35 -27.30
C ARG A 26 -15.91 -6.56 -27.42
N PRO A 27 -17.11 -6.53 -26.80
CA PRO A 27 -18.09 -7.61 -26.91
C PRO A 27 -18.45 -7.86 -28.38
N ARG A 28 -18.44 -9.13 -28.82
CA ARG A 28 -18.87 -9.50 -30.18
C ARG A 28 -20.33 -9.16 -30.46
N ILE A 29 -21.15 -9.16 -29.41
CA ILE A 29 -22.58 -8.85 -29.48
C ILE A 29 -22.87 -7.34 -29.59
N ALA A 30 -21.87 -6.49 -29.35
CA ALA A 30 -22.03 -5.04 -29.41
C ALA A 30 -21.63 -4.52 -30.79
N GLY A 31 -22.61 -3.98 -31.53
CA GLY A 31 -22.36 -3.23 -32.76
C GLY A 31 -21.84 -1.82 -32.45
N ASP A 32 -22.54 -1.14 -31.54
CA ASP A 32 -22.29 0.26 -31.17
C ASP A 32 -21.64 0.41 -29.79
N GLU A 33 -21.05 1.58 -29.52
CA GLU A 33 -20.39 1.87 -28.24
C GLU A 33 -21.39 1.90 -27.05
N THR A 34 -22.64 2.31 -27.28
CA THR A 34 -23.71 2.25 -26.27
C THR A 34 -24.01 0.80 -25.87
N GLN A 35 -24.07 -0.11 -26.85
CA GLN A 35 -24.26 -1.53 -26.60
C GLN A 35 -23.05 -2.15 -25.90
N ARG A 36 -21.83 -1.71 -26.23
CA ARG A 36 -20.62 -2.11 -25.52
C ARG A 36 -20.70 -1.74 -24.03
N LEU A 37 -21.08 -0.50 -23.72
CA LEU A 37 -21.28 -0.04 -22.35
C LEU A 37 -22.36 -0.85 -21.62
N MET A 38 -23.48 -1.18 -22.29
CA MET A 38 -24.51 -2.05 -21.70
C MET A 38 -23.99 -3.45 -21.38
N CYS A 39 -23.16 -4.04 -22.23
CA CYS A 39 -22.55 -5.35 -21.97
C CYS A 39 -21.56 -5.30 -20.81
N ILE A 40 -20.76 -4.23 -20.73
CA ILE A 40 -19.84 -3.98 -19.61
C ILE A 40 -20.62 -3.83 -18.30
N ALA A 41 -21.73 -3.08 -18.30
CA ALA A 41 -22.59 -2.92 -17.14
C ALA A 41 -23.17 -4.27 -16.67
N LYS A 42 -23.69 -5.09 -17.59
CA LYS A 42 -24.17 -6.45 -17.27
C LYS A 42 -23.06 -7.35 -16.71
N ALA A 43 -21.84 -7.22 -17.21
CA ALA A 43 -20.69 -7.95 -16.66
C ALA A 43 -20.36 -7.48 -15.23
N ALA A 44 -20.44 -6.19 -14.95
CA ALA A 44 -20.23 -5.63 -13.61
C ALA A 44 -21.30 -6.13 -12.61
N ASP A 45 -22.57 -6.16 -13.02
CA ASP A 45 -23.67 -6.70 -12.19
C ASP A 45 -23.47 -8.19 -11.88
N ALA A 46 -22.99 -8.96 -12.86
CA ALA A 46 -22.67 -10.37 -12.70
C ALA A 46 -21.48 -10.58 -11.74
N PHE A 47 -20.41 -9.78 -11.84
CA PHE A 47 -19.32 -9.79 -10.86
C PHE A 47 -19.82 -9.50 -9.44
N SER A 48 -20.68 -8.49 -9.26
CA SER A 48 -21.24 -8.16 -7.95
C SER A 48 -22.09 -9.30 -7.38
N SER A 49 -22.94 -9.90 -8.21
CA SER A 49 -23.76 -11.06 -7.82
C SER A 49 -22.90 -12.27 -7.45
N GLY A 50 -21.84 -12.53 -8.22
CA GLY A 50 -20.87 -13.59 -7.93
C GLY A 50 -20.11 -13.35 -6.63
N ASP A 51 -19.75 -12.10 -6.33
CA ASP A 51 -19.03 -11.74 -5.10
C ASP A 51 -19.90 -11.95 -3.84
N ILE A 52 -21.20 -11.67 -3.91
CA ILE A 52 -22.15 -11.96 -2.81
C ILE A 52 -22.16 -13.47 -2.51
N VAL A 53 -22.22 -14.31 -3.55
CA VAL A 53 -22.22 -15.78 -3.37
C VAL A 53 -20.86 -16.26 -2.89
N ASN A 54 -19.75 -15.78 -3.47
CA ASN A 54 -18.38 -16.11 -3.07
C ASN A 54 -18.12 -15.74 -1.59
N THR A 55 -18.63 -14.58 -1.16
CA THR A 55 -18.57 -14.16 0.25
C THR A 55 -19.31 -15.15 1.15
N ARG A 56 -20.51 -15.63 0.75
CA ARG A 56 -21.24 -16.65 1.52
C ARG A 56 -20.51 -17.99 1.54
N VAL A 57 -19.92 -18.43 0.42
CA VAL A 57 -19.11 -19.66 0.34
C VAL A 57 -17.99 -19.61 1.37
N ARG A 58 -17.22 -18.51 1.39
CA ARG A 58 -16.07 -18.36 2.30
C ARG A 58 -16.47 -18.16 3.75
N ARG A 59 -17.54 -17.39 4.00
CA ARG A 59 -18.03 -17.11 5.36
C ARG A 59 -18.62 -18.34 6.05
N TYR A 60 -19.36 -19.17 5.31
CA TYR A 60 -20.03 -20.35 5.87
C TYR A 60 -19.36 -21.67 5.47
N GLN A 61 -18.20 -21.62 4.80
CA GLN A 61 -17.47 -22.78 4.29
C GLN A 61 -18.33 -23.73 3.44
N ASN A 62 -19.32 -23.18 2.72
CA ASN A 62 -20.25 -23.97 1.91
C ASN A 62 -19.75 -24.08 0.46
N TRP A 63 -18.79 -24.98 0.24
CA TRP A 63 -18.16 -25.20 -1.05
C TRP A 63 -19.10 -25.77 -2.13
N ALA A 64 -20.25 -26.34 -1.77
CA ALA A 64 -21.24 -26.82 -2.73
C ALA A 64 -21.85 -25.69 -3.58
N LEU A 65 -21.84 -24.45 -3.08
CA LEU A 65 -22.27 -23.26 -3.81
C LEU A 65 -21.18 -22.71 -4.75
N MET A 66 -19.97 -23.25 -4.72
CA MET A 66 -18.86 -22.69 -5.50
C MET A 66 -19.07 -22.77 -7.02
N PRO A 67 -19.59 -23.85 -7.62
CA PRO A 67 -19.92 -23.87 -9.05
C PRO A 67 -20.91 -22.76 -9.46
N PHE A 68 -21.87 -22.45 -8.58
CA PHE A 68 -22.81 -21.35 -8.80
C PHE A 68 -22.12 -19.98 -8.69
N ALA A 69 -21.23 -19.80 -7.71
CA ALA A 69 -20.41 -18.59 -7.57
C ALA A 69 -19.52 -18.37 -8.81
N THR A 70 -18.87 -19.42 -9.31
CA THR A 70 -18.04 -19.40 -10.52
C THR A 70 -18.86 -19.07 -11.78
N ALA A 71 -20.05 -19.64 -11.91
CA ALA A 71 -20.95 -19.36 -13.02
C ALA A 71 -21.32 -17.87 -13.08
N LEU A 72 -21.71 -17.29 -11.94
CA LEU A 72 -22.11 -15.88 -11.83
C LEU A 72 -20.93 -14.91 -11.89
N GLY A 73 -19.86 -15.18 -11.16
CA GLY A 73 -18.74 -14.25 -10.97
C GLY A 73 -17.63 -14.35 -12.01
N SER A 74 -17.63 -15.37 -12.87
CA SER A 74 -16.57 -15.54 -13.87
C SER A 74 -17.12 -15.88 -15.26
N VAL A 75 -17.95 -16.91 -15.38
CA VAL A 75 -18.45 -17.36 -16.69
C VAL A 75 -19.42 -16.36 -17.32
N MET A 76 -20.40 -15.87 -16.56
CA MET A 76 -21.36 -14.86 -17.06
C MET A 76 -20.69 -13.54 -17.48
N PRO A 77 -19.84 -12.89 -16.66
CA PRO A 77 -19.13 -11.69 -17.07
C PRO A 77 -18.31 -11.92 -18.34
N ALA A 78 -17.57 -13.03 -18.41
CA ALA A 78 -16.78 -13.38 -19.58
C ALA A 78 -17.64 -13.59 -20.84
N ALA A 79 -18.85 -14.14 -20.70
CA ALA A 79 -19.79 -14.29 -21.80
C ALA A 79 -20.29 -12.93 -22.32
N TYR A 80 -20.60 -11.98 -21.44
CA TYR A 80 -21.05 -10.64 -21.82
C TYR A 80 -19.97 -9.82 -22.53
N VAL A 81 -18.70 -9.94 -22.12
CA VAL A 81 -17.58 -9.18 -22.72
C VAL A 81 -16.75 -9.98 -23.72
N ARG A 82 -17.21 -11.17 -24.15
CA ARG A 82 -16.47 -12.02 -25.08
C ARG A 82 -16.22 -11.30 -26.39
N GLY A 83 -14.95 -11.09 -26.73
CA GLY A 83 -14.57 -10.62 -28.06
C GLY A 83 -13.11 -10.22 -28.18
N GLN A 84 -12.81 -9.39 -29.17
CA GLN A 84 -11.44 -8.96 -29.44
C GLN A 84 -10.97 -8.01 -28.33
N ARG A 85 -9.70 -8.14 -27.95
CA ARG A 85 -9.09 -7.22 -27.00
C ARG A 85 -8.98 -5.84 -27.63
N GLU A 86 -9.65 -4.86 -27.02
CA GLU A 86 -9.66 -3.46 -27.43
C GLU A 86 -9.59 -2.63 -26.14
N PRO A 87 -8.45 -1.98 -25.84
CA PRO A 87 -8.28 -1.25 -24.60
C PRO A 87 -9.29 -0.10 -24.52
N PHE A 88 -9.89 0.09 -23.35
CA PHE A 88 -10.87 1.16 -23.11
C PHE A 88 -10.21 2.56 -22.94
N ASN A 89 -8.90 2.68 -23.20
CA ASN A 89 -8.09 3.90 -23.05
C ASN A 89 -8.16 4.56 -21.67
N LEU A 90 -8.34 3.76 -20.61
CA LEU A 90 -8.39 4.28 -19.23
C LEU A 90 -7.05 4.91 -18.81
N TYR A 91 -5.94 4.45 -19.39
CA TYR A 91 -4.60 4.98 -19.19
C TYR A 91 -3.94 5.32 -20.53
N PRO A 92 -3.35 6.52 -20.70
CA PRO A 92 -2.60 6.86 -21.91
C PRO A 92 -1.42 5.92 -22.11
N GLY A 93 -1.30 5.34 -23.32
CA GLY A 93 -0.19 4.45 -23.68
C GLY A 93 -0.25 3.06 -23.05
N GLU A 94 -1.43 2.61 -22.64
CA GLU A 94 -1.61 1.29 -22.03
C GLU A 94 -1.17 0.17 -22.99
N PRO A 95 -0.25 -0.72 -22.56
CA PRO A 95 0.11 -1.89 -23.34
C PRO A 95 -1.07 -2.84 -23.56
N ASN A 96 -1.19 -3.42 -24.76
CA ASN A 96 -2.27 -4.34 -25.09
C ASN A 96 -2.05 -5.77 -24.55
N PHE A 97 -1.78 -5.92 -23.25
CA PHE A 97 -1.60 -7.23 -22.58
C PHE A 97 -2.48 -7.34 -21.31
N PRO A 98 -2.92 -8.54 -20.92
CA PRO A 98 -3.73 -8.72 -19.71
C PRO A 98 -2.96 -8.34 -18.45
N ARG A 99 -3.50 -7.41 -17.67
CA ARG A 99 -2.90 -6.98 -16.42
C ARG A 99 -3.12 -8.01 -15.33
N PHE A 100 -2.13 -8.15 -14.45
CA PHE A 100 -2.34 -8.80 -13.18
C PHE A 100 -3.28 -7.95 -12.30
N THR A 101 -4.02 -8.59 -11.40
CA THR A 101 -4.98 -7.89 -10.55
C THR A 101 -4.30 -6.87 -9.63
N ALA A 102 -4.79 -5.63 -9.64
CA ALA A 102 -4.36 -4.60 -8.69
C ALA A 102 -5.04 -4.77 -7.32
N TRP A 103 -6.07 -5.61 -7.22
CA TRP A 103 -6.89 -5.75 -6.03
C TRP A 103 -6.10 -6.20 -4.80
N LEU A 104 -5.19 -7.16 -4.95
CA LEU A 104 -4.37 -7.68 -3.83
C LEU A 104 -3.51 -6.58 -3.18
N GLY A 105 -2.82 -5.78 -4.00
CA GLY A 105 -2.00 -4.66 -3.52
C GLY A 105 -2.84 -3.54 -2.91
N ASN A 106 -3.97 -3.23 -3.52
CA ASN A 106 -4.91 -2.24 -3.00
C ASN A 106 -5.56 -2.68 -1.69
N ASN A 107 -5.89 -3.96 -1.54
CA ASN A 107 -6.48 -4.53 -0.33
C ASN A 107 -5.47 -4.49 0.85
N SER A 108 -4.22 -4.87 0.61
CA SER A 108 -3.15 -4.75 1.62
C SER A 108 -2.94 -3.30 2.05
N THR A 109 -2.90 -2.37 1.08
CA THR A 109 -2.79 -0.92 1.35
C THR A 109 -3.98 -0.41 2.16
N ALA A 110 -5.21 -0.82 1.81
CA ALA A 110 -6.42 -0.44 2.53
C ALA A 110 -6.42 -0.94 3.98
N ASN A 111 -5.97 -2.19 4.21
CA ASN A 111 -5.86 -2.75 5.56
C ASN A 111 -4.81 -2.03 6.41
N LYS A 112 -3.65 -1.70 5.82
CA LYS A 112 -2.64 -0.86 6.47
C LYS A 112 -3.23 0.48 6.87
N GLN A 113 -3.92 1.17 5.96
CA GLN A 113 -4.53 2.47 6.24
C GLN A 113 -5.63 2.39 7.31
N LYS A 114 -6.44 1.32 7.32
CA LYS A 114 -7.44 1.08 8.38
C LYS A 114 -6.79 0.91 9.76
N ARG A 115 -5.68 0.18 9.85
CA ARG A 115 -4.92 0.00 11.09
C ARG A 115 -4.38 1.34 11.60
N VAL A 116 -3.67 2.07 10.74
CA VAL A 116 -3.08 3.38 11.08
C VAL A 116 -4.15 4.39 11.48
N LEU A 117 -5.30 4.40 10.81
CA LEU A 117 -6.44 5.23 11.20
C LEU A 117 -7.00 4.84 12.58
N GLY A 118 -7.03 3.55 12.91
CA GLY A 118 -7.47 3.07 14.23
C GLY A 118 -6.53 3.49 15.36
N GLU A 119 -5.22 3.43 15.12
CA GLU A 119 -4.19 3.92 16.05
C GLU A 119 -4.33 5.42 16.28
N LEU A 120 -4.43 6.20 15.19
CA LEU A 120 -4.63 7.65 15.25
C LEU A 120 -5.93 8.03 15.97
N HIS A 121 -7.03 7.33 15.69
CA HIS A 121 -8.31 7.53 16.37
C HIS A 121 -8.19 7.28 17.87
N THR A 122 -7.54 6.19 18.28
CA THR A 122 -7.35 5.85 19.70
C THR A 122 -6.58 6.94 20.44
N LEU A 123 -5.51 7.47 19.82
CA LEU A 123 -4.71 8.56 20.39
C LEU A 123 -5.51 9.86 20.53
N MET A 124 -6.27 10.24 19.50
CA MET A 124 -7.08 11.46 19.52
C MET A 124 -8.21 11.40 20.55
N VAL A 125 -8.83 10.23 20.71
CA VAL A 125 -9.88 10.00 21.70
C VAL A 125 -9.30 10.00 23.12
N ALA A 126 -8.19 9.30 23.34
CA ALA A 126 -7.54 9.26 24.65
C ALA A 126 -6.97 10.63 25.08
N GLY A 127 -6.60 11.48 24.11
CA GLY A 127 -6.23 12.87 24.36
C GLY A 127 -7.38 13.76 24.81
N GLY A 128 -8.63 13.31 24.70
CA GLY A 128 -9.83 14.11 24.95
C GLY A 128 -10.10 15.17 23.87
N GLY A 129 -9.30 15.19 22.80
CA GLY A 129 -9.43 16.15 21.69
C GLY A 129 -10.52 15.78 20.68
N CYS A 130 -11.05 14.57 20.75
CA CYS A 130 -12.09 14.07 19.84
C CYS A 130 -12.98 13.03 20.52
N THR A 131 -14.30 13.16 20.37
CA THR A 131 -15.30 12.17 20.82
C THR A 131 -16.00 11.47 19.64
N ALA A 132 -15.47 11.64 18.43
CA ALA A 132 -16.08 11.12 17.21
C ALA A 132 -15.69 9.67 16.89
N ASP A 133 -16.49 9.03 16.06
CA ASP A 133 -16.21 7.69 15.53
C ASP A 133 -15.06 7.71 14.49
N ARG A 134 -14.55 6.52 14.17
CA ARG A 134 -13.44 6.36 13.22
C ARG A 134 -13.76 6.94 11.83
N ALA A 135 -15.01 6.84 11.36
CA ALA A 135 -15.39 7.36 10.05
C ALA A 135 -15.48 8.89 10.06
N SER A 136 -16.06 9.49 11.10
CA SER A 136 -16.09 10.96 11.25
C SER A 136 -14.69 11.54 11.41
N VAL A 137 -13.78 10.87 12.14
CA VAL A 137 -12.38 11.31 12.22
C VAL A 137 -11.76 11.33 10.82
N ARG A 138 -11.91 10.25 10.06
CA ARG A 138 -11.38 10.16 8.69
C ARG A 138 -11.94 11.22 7.74
N GLN A 139 -13.25 11.47 7.79
CA GLN A 139 -13.94 12.33 6.81
C GLN A 139 -13.91 13.81 7.17
N SER A 140 -14.00 14.15 8.45
CA SER A 140 -14.17 15.53 8.92
C SER A 140 -12.91 16.07 9.60
N TYR A 141 -12.33 15.29 10.53
CA TYR A 141 -11.21 15.78 11.35
C TYR A 141 -9.89 15.76 10.58
N LEU A 142 -9.51 14.65 9.95
CA LEU A 142 -8.20 14.54 9.29
C LEU A 142 -8.00 15.57 8.18
N PRO A 143 -8.98 15.85 7.29
CA PRO A 143 -8.82 16.91 6.28
C PRO A 143 -8.66 18.30 6.89
N ALA A 144 -9.36 18.59 8.00
CA ALA A 144 -9.22 19.85 8.72
C ALA A 144 -7.85 19.96 9.40
N LEU A 145 -7.44 18.94 10.14
CA LEU A 145 -6.15 18.85 10.82
C LEU A 145 -4.98 18.97 9.85
N ARG A 146 -5.08 18.33 8.67
CA ARG A 146 -4.10 18.49 7.59
C ARG A 146 -3.88 19.97 7.27
N ARG A 147 -4.96 20.75 7.16
CA ARG A 147 -4.87 22.19 6.84
C ARG A 147 -4.36 23.00 8.03
N VAL A 148 -4.87 22.74 9.23
CA VAL A 148 -4.46 23.45 10.46
C VAL A 148 -2.97 23.24 10.77
N LEU A 149 -2.42 22.06 10.49
CA LEU A 149 -1.02 21.74 10.77
C LEU A 149 -0.06 22.22 9.66
N THR A 150 -0.50 22.27 8.40
CA THR A 150 0.38 22.59 7.25
C THR A 150 0.29 24.03 6.77
N LEU A 151 -0.90 24.65 6.82
CA LEU A 151 -1.11 26.02 6.32
C LEU A 151 -0.32 27.06 7.12
N PRO A 152 -0.27 27.04 8.46
CA PRO A 152 0.52 28.01 9.22
C PRO A 152 2.02 27.91 8.92
N LEU A 153 2.54 26.70 8.71
CA LEU A 153 3.94 26.47 8.35
C LEU A 153 4.28 27.00 6.95
N LYS A 154 3.31 27.02 6.03
CA LYS A 154 3.45 27.61 4.70
C LYS A 154 3.39 29.14 4.73
N SER A 155 2.45 29.72 5.49
CA SER A 155 2.20 31.16 5.50
C SER A 155 3.15 31.96 6.41
N PHE A 156 3.43 31.46 7.61
CA PHE A 156 4.19 32.19 8.64
C PHE A 156 5.56 31.57 8.95
N GLY A 157 5.91 30.45 8.30
CA GLY A 157 7.23 29.85 8.42
C GLY A 157 7.57 29.40 9.84
N GLN A 158 8.69 29.92 10.39
CA GLN A 158 9.20 29.51 11.70
C GLN A 158 8.36 30.01 12.88
N ASP A 159 7.68 31.15 12.73
CA ASP A 159 6.89 31.77 13.80
C ASP A 159 5.65 30.94 14.15
N ALA A 160 5.14 30.16 13.19
CA ALA A 160 3.99 29.26 13.41
C ALA A 160 4.34 27.94 14.11
N ILE A 161 5.63 27.61 14.29
CA ILE A 161 6.05 26.30 14.80
C ILE A 161 5.45 26.03 16.18
N GLU A 162 5.44 27.02 17.07
CA GLU A 162 4.95 26.86 18.45
C GLU A 162 3.43 26.59 18.50
N GLY A 163 2.64 27.33 17.71
CA GLY A 163 1.19 27.11 17.61
C GLY A 163 0.82 25.75 16.98
N VAL A 164 1.59 25.29 16.00
CA VAL A 164 1.41 23.96 15.39
C VAL A 164 1.75 22.86 16.41
N ILE A 165 2.85 23.00 17.16
CA ILE A 165 3.20 22.05 18.22
C ILE A 165 2.11 22.02 19.30
N GLN A 166 1.58 23.17 19.71
CA GLN A 166 0.47 23.21 20.68
C GLN A 166 -0.76 22.45 20.17
N THR A 167 -1.11 22.62 18.89
CA THR A 167 -2.24 21.91 18.27
C THR A 167 -1.97 20.39 18.24
N MET A 168 -0.74 19.99 17.90
CA MET A 168 -0.35 18.57 17.94
C MET A 168 -0.48 17.99 19.36
N HIS A 169 -0.08 18.74 20.38
CA HIS A 169 -0.21 18.33 21.78
C HIS A 169 -1.68 18.19 22.21
N GLN A 170 -2.57 19.11 21.78
CA GLN A 170 -4.01 19.04 22.07
C GLN A 170 -4.66 17.77 21.51
N TYR A 171 -4.26 17.35 20.30
CA TYR A 171 -4.80 16.15 19.65
C TYR A 171 -3.96 14.89 19.89
N CYS A 172 -2.93 14.95 20.75
CA CYS A 172 -1.99 13.85 21.01
C CYS A 172 -1.36 13.26 19.73
N ILE A 173 -1.05 14.11 18.75
CA ILE A 173 -0.44 13.72 17.47
C ILE A 173 1.07 13.83 17.61
N SER A 174 1.82 12.71 17.54
CA SER A 174 3.28 12.79 17.48
C SER A 174 3.78 13.07 16.06
N ARG A 175 5.11 13.12 15.91
CA ARG A 175 5.74 13.31 14.61
C ARG A 175 5.38 12.19 13.63
N GLU A 176 5.25 10.96 14.13
CA GLU A 176 4.89 9.79 13.34
C GLU A 176 3.42 9.82 12.93
N GLU A 177 2.52 10.17 13.84
CA GLU A 177 1.11 10.35 13.50
C GLU A 177 0.87 11.49 12.52
N LEU A 178 1.70 12.54 12.53
CA LEU A 178 1.63 13.59 11.52
C LEU A 178 1.93 13.04 10.12
N ASP A 179 2.95 12.18 9.98
CA ASP A 179 3.26 11.54 8.69
C ASP A 179 2.14 10.56 8.29
N ASN A 180 1.60 9.80 9.24
CA ASN A 180 0.46 8.92 9.03
C ASN A 180 -0.81 9.68 8.60
N LEU A 181 -1.08 10.84 9.21
CA LEU A 181 -2.19 11.72 8.85
C LEU A 181 -2.03 12.21 7.41
N LEU A 182 -0.82 12.63 7.03
CA LEU A 182 -0.52 13.06 5.66
C LEU A 182 -0.66 11.92 4.65
N ASP A 183 -0.29 10.68 5.02
CA ASP A 183 -0.46 9.50 4.17
C ASP A 183 -1.94 9.11 4.00
N ILE A 184 -2.74 9.12 5.07
CA ILE A 184 -4.19 8.82 5.01
C ILE A 184 -4.92 9.86 4.16
N THR A 185 -4.50 11.13 4.25
CA THR A 185 -5.13 12.24 3.52
C THR A 185 -4.52 12.49 2.14
N LYS A 186 -3.72 11.55 1.64
CA LYS A 186 -3.14 11.60 0.29
C LYS A 186 -4.12 11.05 -0.73
N PHE A 187 -4.52 11.90 -1.67
CA PHE A 187 -5.46 11.51 -2.74
C PHE A 187 -4.73 11.40 -4.07
N LYS A 188 -5.02 10.35 -4.85
CA LYS A 188 -4.52 10.18 -6.23
C LYS A 188 -5.29 11.13 -7.17
N SER A 189 -5.08 12.43 -7.04
CA SER A 189 -5.68 13.46 -7.89
C SER A 189 -4.65 14.52 -8.26
N LYS A 190 -4.79 15.11 -9.45
CA LYS A 190 -3.96 16.23 -9.92
C LYS A 190 -4.46 17.59 -9.42
N ALA A 191 -5.54 17.61 -8.65
CA ALA A 191 -6.10 18.85 -8.12
C ALA A 191 -5.21 19.43 -7.01
N GLU A 192 -5.14 20.76 -6.93
CA GLU A 192 -4.28 21.48 -5.97
C GLU A 192 -4.54 21.08 -4.50
N TRP A 193 -5.80 20.79 -4.15
CA TRP A 193 -6.17 20.33 -2.80
C TRP A 193 -5.64 18.92 -2.46
N ALA A 194 -5.32 18.11 -3.48
CA ALA A 194 -4.78 16.77 -3.32
C ALA A 194 -3.24 16.75 -3.31
N GLU A 195 -2.59 17.86 -3.69
CA GLU A 195 -1.14 17.97 -3.64
C GLU A 195 -0.61 17.90 -2.21
N ASP A 196 0.57 17.34 -2.06
CA ASP A 196 1.22 17.19 -0.76
C ASP A 196 1.54 18.57 -0.16
N PRO A 197 0.86 18.99 0.92
CA PRO A 197 0.99 20.35 1.46
C PRO A 197 2.39 20.61 2.01
N MET A 198 3.15 19.55 2.31
CA MET A 198 4.50 19.67 2.82
C MET A 198 5.49 20.07 1.74
N LYS A 199 5.20 19.90 0.44
CA LYS A 199 6.14 20.21 -0.64
C LYS A 199 6.52 21.70 -0.70
N ASP A 200 5.56 22.58 -0.43
CA ASP A 200 5.73 24.03 -0.52
C ASP A 200 6.44 24.65 0.70
N ILE A 201 6.64 23.88 1.76
CA ILE A 201 7.23 24.38 3.01
C ILE A 201 8.77 24.39 2.88
N PRO A 202 9.45 25.51 3.20
CA PRO A 202 10.91 25.59 3.19
C PRO A 202 11.57 24.50 4.04
N THR A 203 12.67 23.93 3.55
CA THR A 203 13.43 22.89 4.27
C THR A 203 13.94 23.38 5.62
N ALA A 204 14.33 24.65 5.73
CA ALA A 204 14.73 25.28 6.99
C ALA A 204 13.62 25.23 8.05
N THR A 205 12.37 25.48 7.65
CA THR A 205 11.20 25.43 8.53
C THR A 205 10.91 24.01 9.00
N LYS A 206 11.01 23.02 8.11
CA LYS A 206 10.86 21.59 8.47
C LYS A 206 11.91 21.15 9.49
N SER A 207 13.17 21.53 9.28
CA SER A 207 14.25 21.20 10.22
C SER A 207 14.13 21.93 11.56
N ALA A 208 13.63 23.17 11.57
CA ALA A 208 13.32 23.89 12.81
C ALA A 208 12.16 23.23 13.56
N PHE A 209 11.09 22.86 12.84
CA PHE A 209 9.92 22.18 13.40
C PHE A 209 10.30 20.86 14.11
N THR A 210 11.07 19.99 13.46
CA THR A 210 11.52 18.72 14.09
C THR A 210 12.36 18.97 15.35
N ARG A 211 13.23 19.99 15.35
CA ARG A 211 14.06 20.33 16.52
C ARG A 211 13.22 20.87 17.68
N SER A 212 12.22 21.71 17.40
CA SER A 212 11.32 22.25 18.41
C SER A 212 10.38 21.19 18.97
N PHE A 213 9.87 20.29 18.11
CA PHE A 213 9.02 19.18 18.55
C PHE A 213 9.75 18.26 19.54
N ASN A 214 10.98 17.85 19.22
CA ASN A 214 11.78 16.99 20.10
C ASN A 214 12.12 17.67 21.44
N LYS A 215 12.27 19.00 21.47
CA LYS A 215 12.46 19.76 22.71
C LYS A 215 11.19 19.83 23.56
N SER A 216 10.02 19.91 22.91
CA SER A 216 8.74 20.07 23.61
C SER A 216 8.31 18.82 24.39
N GLY A 217 8.84 17.64 24.04
CA GLY A 217 8.59 16.38 24.74
C GLY A 217 7.11 16.03 24.84
N MET A 218 6.56 15.37 23.81
CA MET A 218 5.16 14.91 23.86
C MET A 218 4.98 13.91 25.01
N ARG A 219 4.04 14.18 25.92
CA ARG A 219 3.64 13.20 26.93
C ARG A 219 2.65 12.23 26.29
N ALA A 220 3.09 10.99 26.11
CA ALA A 220 2.21 9.86 25.82
C ALA A 220 1.06 9.80 26.84
N ARG A 221 -0.19 9.98 26.39
CA ARG A 221 -1.39 9.85 27.24
C ARG A 221 -1.99 8.44 27.19
N THR A 222 -1.42 7.56 26.38
CA THR A 222 -1.83 6.17 26.18
C THR A 222 -0.64 5.23 26.29
N ASN A 223 -0.88 4.02 26.78
CA ASN A 223 0.12 2.95 26.85
C ASN A 223 0.70 2.57 25.47
N LEU A 224 0.01 2.92 24.36
CA LEU A 224 0.47 2.70 22.99
C LEU A 224 1.82 3.39 22.66
N MET A 225 2.13 4.49 23.35
CA MET A 225 3.38 5.24 23.17
C MET A 225 4.42 4.94 24.27
N VAL A 226 4.12 4.02 25.20
CA VAL A 226 5.02 3.65 26.31
C VAL A 226 5.95 2.50 25.91
N GLU A 227 5.59 1.70 24.90
CA GLU A 227 6.38 0.54 24.47
C GLU A 227 7.75 0.95 23.89
N ASP A 228 7.86 2.08 23.19
CA ASP A 228 9.16 2.55 22.65
C ASP A 228 10.12 3.06 23.73
N GLN A 229 9.63 3.45 24.91
CA GLN A 229 10.51 3.84 26.03
C GLN A 229 10.91 2.66 26.93
N ALA A 230 10.20 1.53 26.85
CA ALA A 230 10.49 0.37 27.68
C ALA A 230 11.71 -0.44 27.20
N PHE A 231 12.05 -0.39 25.91
CA PHE A 231 13.21 -1.12 25.37
C PHE A 231 14.57 -0.46 25.64
N ALA A 232 14.60 0.80 26.13
CA ALA A 232 15.85 1.51 26.42
C ALA A 232 16.36 1.33 27.87
N LYS A 233 15.64 0.62 28.75
CA LYS A 233 16.09 0.37 30.13
C LYS A 233 15.83 -1.07 30.59
N GLY A 234 16.86 -1.90 30.40
CA GLY A 234 17.30 -2.90 31.39
C GLY A 234 16.31 -4.02 31.75
N LYS A 235 16.65 -5.23 31.29
CA LYS A 235 16.24 -6.54 31.85
C LYS A 235 15.73 -6.46 33.30
N ARG A 236 14.44 -6.71 33.51
CA ARG A 236 13.94 -7.29 34.77
C ARG A 236 12.71 -8.18 34.54
N LYS A 237 12.68 -9.23 35.36
CA LYS A 237 11.90 -10.46 35.26
C LYS A 237 10.38 -10.22 35.24
N ARG A 238 9.75 -11.07 34.44
CA ARG A 238 8.34 -11.45 34.35
C ARG A 238 7.73 -11.72 35.75
N ALA A 239 6.57 -11.13 36.02
CA ALA A 239 5.59 -11.60 37.00
C ALA A 239 4.19 -11.24 36.47
N ALA A 240 3.30 -12.23 36.39
CA ALA A 240 1.91 -12.06 36.00
C ALA A 240 1.09 -11.37 37.10
N PRO A 241 -0.04 -10.74 36.75
CA PRO A 241 -1.25 -11.00 37.53
C PRO A 241 -2.49 -11.25 36.66
N GLU A 242 -3.13 -12.35 37.06
CA GLU A 242 -4.55 -12.64 37.24
C GLU A 242 -5.65 -11.70 36.72
N ALA A 243 -6.70 -12.37 36.24
CA ALA A 243 -7.90 -11.87 35.60
C ALA A 243 -8.78 -10.99 36.51
N THR A 244 -9.39 -9.97 35.90
CA THR A 244 -10.66 -9.41 36.36
C THR A 244 -11.57 -9.24 35.15
N GLU A 245 -12.64 -10.04 35.14
CA GLU A 245 -13.76 -9.94 34.19
C GLU A 245 -14.52 -8.64 34.45
N LEU A 246 -14.70 -7.84 33.41
CA LEU A 246 -15.78 -6.86 33.30
C LEU A 246 -16.49 -7.12 31.98
N VAL A 247 -17.59 -7.85 32.09
CA VAL A 247 -18.61 -8.02 31.05
C VAL A 247 -19.49 -6.77 31.08
N GLU A 248 -19.47 -5.98 30.02
CA GLU A 248 -20.62 -5.17 29.60
C GLU A 248 -20.69 -5.23 28.07
N GLY A 249 -21.79 -5.79 27.58
CA GLY A 249 -22.08 -5.94 26.16
C GLY A 249 -22.93 -4.80 25.62
N ASP A 250 -22.72 -4.51 24.34
CA ASP A 250 -23.82 -4.22 23.41
C ASP A 250 -23.38 -4.66 21.99
N PRO A 251 -24.28 -5.19 21.14
CA PRO A 251 -23.92 -6.00 19.98
C PRO A 251 -23.87 -5.15 18.70
N GLU A 252 -22.71 -5.06 18.05
CA GLU A 252 -22.68 -4.78 16.61
C GLU A 252 -21.48 -5.44 15.92
N PHE A 253 -21.82 -6.32 14.97
CA PHE A 253 -20.95 -6.93 13.95
C PHE A 253 -19.73 -7.73 14.42
N GLY A 254 -19.93 -9.04 14.58
CA GLY A 254 -18.88 -10.04 14.63
C GLY A 254 -18.05 -10.08 13.34
N GLU A 255 -16.84 -9.53 13.41
CA GLU A 255 -15.70 -9.98 12.63
C GLU A 255 -15.00 -11.09 13.43
N GLU A 256 -15.45 -12.32 13.23
CA GLU A 256 -14.76 -13.50 13.72
C GLU A 256 -13.42 -13.61 12.97
N LYS A 257 -12.33 -13.37 13.70
CA LYS A 257 -10.97 -13.58 13.23
C LYS A 257 -10.78 -15.06 12.91
N VAL A 258 -10.79 -15.42 11.63
CA VAL A 258 -10.13 -16.65 11.18
C VAL A 258 -8.64 -16.43 11.34
N LYS A 259 -8.06 -17.02 12.39
CA LYS A 259 -6.61 -17.26 12.48
C LYS A 259 -6.25 -18.20 11.32
N LEU A 260 -5.63 -17.66 10.28
CA LEU A 260 -4.73 -18.46 9.46
C LEU A 260 -3.45 -18.61 10.27
N GLU A 261 -3.22 -19.79 10.83
CA GLU A 261 -1.90 -20.16 11.35
C GLU A 261 -0.96 -20.27 10.15
N ALA A 262 -0.28 -19.17 9.83
CA ALA A 262 0.98 -19.22 9.13
C ALA A 262 2.04 -19.43 10.22
N ASP A 263 2.62 -20.63 10.24
CA ASP A 263 3.82 -20.95 11.01
C ASP A 263 4.99 -20.17 10.36
N GLU A 264 5.14 -18.91 10.74
CA GLU A 264 6.31 -18.08 10.43
C GLU A 264 7.45 -18.49 11.38
N LYS A 265 8.17 -19.55 11.02
CA LYS A 265 9.57 -19.68 11.38
C LYS A 265 10.39 -19.03 10.27
N GLU A 266 10.81 -17.80 10.52
CA GLU A 266 11.94 -17.21 9.79
C GLU A 266 13.21 -18.01 10.12
N GLU A 267 13.47 -19.07 9.36
CA GLU A 267 14.82 -19.55 9.18
C GLU A 267 15.45 -18.70 8.07
N GLU A 268 16.42 -17.88 8.45
CA GLU A 268 17.28 -17.11 7.57
C GLU A 268 18.10 -18.09 6.68
N ILE A 269 17.58 -18.42 5.49
CA ILE A 269 18.27 -19.32 4.56
C ILE A 269 19.32 -18.51 3.78
N ASP A 270 20.58 -18.81 4.07
CA ASP A 270 21.78 -18.27 3.45
C ASP A 270 21.79 -18.53 1.92
N PRO A 271 21.94 -17.50 1.04
CA PRO A 271 21.81 -17.61 -0.42
C PRO A 271 22.80 -18.58 -1.09
N ALA A 272 23.84 -19.04 -0.39
CA ALA A 272 24.77 -20.04 -0.87
C ALA A 272 24.16 -21.46 -0.95
N ALA A 273 23.25 -21.82 -0.04
CA ALA A 273 22.64 -23.16 0.03
C ALA A 273 21.62 -23.41 -1.09
N LEU A 274 20.89 -22.35 -1.49
CA LEU A 274 19.93 -22.41 -2.59
C LEU A 274 20.60 -22.65 -3.96
N LYS A 275 21.82 -22.11 -4.12
CA LYS A 275 22.64 -22.25 -5.34
C LYS A 275 23.14 -23.68 -5.55
N GLU A 276 23.37 -24.43 -4.47
CA GLU A 276 23.80 -25.84 -4.53
C GLU A 276 22.62 -26.78 -4.80
N GLN A 277 21.43 -26.50 -4.24
CA GLN A 277 20.21 -27.26 -4.53
C GLN A 277 19.73 -27.08 -5.99
N LEU A 278 19.88 -25.90 -6.58
CA LEU A 278 19.48 -25.62 -7.97
C LEU A 278 20.45 -26.23 -9.02
N ARG A 279 21.74 -26.40 -8.71
CA ARG A 279 22.70 -27.09 -9.60
C ARG A 279 22.46 -28.60 -9.69
N ARG A 280 21.75 -29.19 -8.72
CA ARG A 280 21.46 -30.63 -8.66
C ARG A 280 20.22 -31.05 -9.47
N ARG A 281 19.35 -30.10 -9.83
CA ARG A 281 18.20 -30.31 -10.73
C ARG A 281 18.48 -29.68 -12.10
N GLN A 282 19.09 -30.48 -12.98
CA GLN A 282 19.08 -30.38 -14.45
C GLN A 282 18.74 -29.01 -15.08
N GLY A 283 19.77 -28.34 -15.62
CA GLY A 283 19.76 -27.95 -17.04
C GLY A 283 19.27 -26.57 -17.49
N MET A 284 19.21 -25.53 -16.66
CA MET A 284 18.91 -24.16 -17.14
C MET A 284 19.90 -23.12 -16.59
N SER A 285 20.65 -22.46 -17.49
CA SER A 285 21.52 -21.33 -17.19
C SER A 285 20.76 -20.01 -17.35
N PHE A 286 20.76 -19.17 -16.32
CA PHE A 286 20.31 -17.78 -16.39
C PHE A 286 21.53 -16.86 -16.18
N GLU A 287 21.90 -16.10 -17.21
CA GLU A 287 22.83 -14.98 -17.09
C GLU A 287 22.03 -13.71 -16.78
N GLU A 288 22.29 -13.12 -15.61
CA GLU A 288 21.72 -11.84 -15.23
C GLU A 288 22.60 -10.69 -15.75
N ARG A 289 21.96 -9.71 -16.39
CA ARG A 289 22.59 -8.52 -16.98
C ARG A 289 22.51 -7.39 -15.95
N GLU A 290 23.65 -6.96 -15.40
CA GLU A 290 23.69 -5.89 -14.40
C GLU A 290 23.20 -4.53 -14.96
N PRO A 291 22.42 -3.75 -14.20
CA PRO A 291 22.06 -2.39 -14.57
C PRO A 291 23.20 -1.39 -14.27
N ALA A 292 23.58 -0.63 -15.30
CA ALA A 292 24.57 0.45 -15.23
C ALA A 292 24.08 1.63 -14.37
N GLY A 293 24.71 1.84 -13.21
CA GLY A 293 24.52 3.01 -12.35
C GLY A 293 25.65 4.04 -12.47
N LYS A 294 25.29 5.26 -12.88
CA LYS A 294 26.15 6.46 -12.91
C LYS A 294 26.54 6.95 -11.50
N GLY A 295 27.84 6.99 -11.24
CA GLY A 295 28.63 8.15 -10.77
C GLY A 295 28.27 8.93 -9.49
N LYS A 296 29.16 8.82 -8.49
CA LYS A 296 29.79 9.87 -7.61
C LYS A 296 30.54 9.10 -6.50
N GLY A 297 31.81 9.27 -6.19
CA GLY A 297 32.70 10.43 -6.21
C GLY A 297 33.09 10.79 -4.77
N LYS A 298 34.24 10.28 -4.29
CA LYS A 298 35.13 10.72 -3.17
C LYS A 298 36.07 9.53 -2.86
N GLY A 299 37.39 9.57 -2.95
CA GLY A 299 38.35 10.65 -2.77
C GLY A 299 39.09 10.47 -1.44
N LYS A 300 40.19 9.71 -1.41
CA LYS A 300 41.27 9.87 -0.42
C LYS A 300 42.61 9.44 -1.01
N ALA A 301 43.55 10.36 -0.98
CA ALA A 301 44.87 10.32 -1.61
C ALA A 301 45.94 9.65 -0.74
N LYS A 302 46.98 9.12 -1.42
CA LYS A 302 48.42 8.98 -1.07
C LYS A 302 48.98 7.87 -1.98
N ALA A 303 50.10 7.92 -2.68
CA ALA A 303 51.15 8.91 -2.94
C ALA A 303 51.87 8.44 -4.24
N ALA A 304 52.42 9.36 -5.04
CA ALA A 304 53.30 9.11 -6.20
C ALA A 304 54.72 8.69 -5.71
N PRO A 305 55.75 8.36 -6.55
CA PRO A 305 56.03 8.75 -7.95
C PRO A 305 56.48 7.56 -8.84
N GLY A 306 56.78 7.61 -10.14
CA GLY A 306 56.96 8.64 -11.16
C GLY A 306 57.58 8.00 -12.44
N LYS A 307 57.82 8.82 -13.47
CA LYS A 307 58.53 8.53 -14.76
C LYS A 307 57.79 7.58 -15.73
N ALA A 308 57.87 7.67 -17.04
CA ALA A 308 58.33 8.64 -18.04
C ALA A 308 58.02 7.99 -19.41
N GLY A 309 57.83 8.77 -20.47
CA GLY A 309 58.24 8.36 -21.82
C GLY A 309 57.19 7.94 -22.85
N THR A 310 57.04 8.84 -23.84
CA THR A 310 57.11 8.59 -25.30
C THR A 310 55.97 7.79 -25.98
N ALA A 311 55.11 8.38 -26.83
CA ALA A 311 55.31 8.93 -28.18
C ALA A 311 54.83 7.97 -29.31
N LYS A 312 54.36 8.59 -30.41
CA LYS A 312 53.85 8.05 -31.71
C LYS A 312 52.44 7.43 -31.67
N GLY A 313 51.54 7.67 -32.63
CA GLY A 313 51.64 8.45 -33.87
C GLY A 313 50.31 8.47 -34.63
N ARG A 314 49.94 9.68 -35.09
CA ARG A 314 49.52 10.05 -36.45
C ARG A 314 48.61 9.12 -37.30
N SER A 315 47.45 9.73 -37.62
CA SER A 315 46.78 9.86 -38.92
C SER A 315 45.77 8.84 -39.45
N LYS A 316 44.59 9.43 -39.76
CA LYS A 316 43.77 9.33 -40.97
C LYS A 316 43.19 7.98 -41.38
N GLY A 317 41.87 7.99 -41.57
CA GLY A 317 41.31 7.63 -42.87
C GLY A 317 39.99 6.83 -42.86
N ARG A 318 38.92 7.52 -43.27
CA ARG A 318 37.84 7.07 -44.17
C ARG A 318 37.16 5.70 -43.92
N GLY A 319 35.87 5.78 -43.63
CA GLY A 319 34.84 5.46 -44.64
C GLY A 319 34.42 3.99 -44.75
N LYS A 320 33.25 3.69 -44.20
CA LYS A 320 32.03 3.38 -44.94
C LYS A 320 30.84 3.48 -44.00
#